data_AF-E4KQG1-F1
#
_entry.id   AF-E4KQG1-F1
#
_cell.length_a   1.000
_cell.length_b   1.000
_cell.length_c   1.000
_cell.angle_alpha   90.00
_cell.angle_beta   90.00
_cell.angle_gamma   90.00
#
_symmetry.space_group_name_H-M   'P 1'
#
loop_
_entity.id
_entity.type
_entity.pdbx_description
1 polymer ?
#
loop_
_entity_poly.entity_id
_entity_poly.type
_entity_poly.pdbx_seq_one_letter_code
_entity_poly.pdbx_strand_id
1 'polypeptide(L)'
;MIDSKSEERFVTQMYWLPRDNFEQRVHSEKIPYDIWLNRGLIRLCEENKINYSDVTAWYLEMLREYGIIPAWIYYDPYCATYWVEKMESHGFEMVPCRQGVRTLSLPM
;
A
#
# COMPACT_ATOMS: atom_id res chain seq x y z
N MET A 1 1.90 16.60 -5.27
CA MET A 1 2.35 17.86 -5.92
C MET A 1 3.06 18.69 -4.88
N ILE A 2 4.18 19.30 -5.22
CA ILE A 2 4.91 20.20 -4.32
C ILE A 2 4.17 21.54 -4.35
N ASP A 3 3.82 22.10 -3.20
CA ASP A 3 3.37 23.48 -3.16
C ASP A 3 4.55 24.37 -3.58
N SER A 4 4.42 25.07 -4.70
CA SER A 4 5.53 25.78 -5.35
C SER A 4 6.02 26.99 -4.55
N LYS A 5 5.37 27.33 -3.44
CA LYS A 5 5.72 28.47 -2.58
C LYS A 5 6.35 28.03 -1.26
N SER A 6 5.86 26.95 -0.67
CA SER A 6 6.31 26.42 0.63
C SER A 6 7.26 25.22 0.51
N GLU A 7 7.34 24.60 -0.68
CA GLU A 7 8.07 23.35 -0.93
C GLU A 7 7.61 22.15 -0.08
N GLU A 8 6.47 22.27 0.60
CA GLU A 8 5.96 21.23 1.50
C GLU A 8 5.49 19.98 0.74
N ARG A 9 5.69 18.82 1.39
CA ARG A 9 5.32 17.50 0.86
C ARG A 9 4.48 16.76 1.89
N PHE A 10 3.28 16.36 1.47
CA PHE A 10 2.42 15.50 2.25
C PHE A 10 2.54 14.07 1.75
N VAL A 11 2.80 13.14 2.66
CA VAL A 11 2.90 11.72 2.37
C VAL A 11 1.94 10.99 3.30
N THR A 12 1.04 10.22 2.72
CA THR A 12 0.25 9.22 3.44
C THR A 12 0.72 7.85 2.99
N GLN A 13 0.85 6.92 3.93
CA GLN A 13 1.34 5.58 3.68
C GLN A 13 0.73 4.60 4.66
N MET A 14 0.60 3.36 4.24
CA MET A 14 0.10 2.28 5.07
C MET A 14 0.78 0.97 4.67
N TYR A 15 1.05 0.13 5.66
CA TYR A 15 1.67 -1.17 5.48
C TYR A 15 0.81 -2.25 6.14
N TRP A 16 0.93 -3.48 5.66
CA TRP A 16 0.17 -4.62 6.16
C TRP A 16 1.08 -5.76 6.57
N LEU A 17 0.76 -6.39 7.70
CA LEU A 17 1.38 -7.63 8.15
C LEU A 17 0.31 -8.65 8.55
N PRO A 18 0.54 -9.95 8.33
CA PRO A 18 -0.30 -10.99 8.92
C PRO A 18 -0.27 -10.94 10.45
N ARG A 19 -1.44 -11.04 11.09
CA ARG A 19 -1.54 -11.10 12.56
C ARG A 19 -0.90 -12.38 13.12
N ASP A 20 -1.06 -13.49 12.41
CA ASP A 20 -0.75 -14.84 12.87
C ASP A 20 0.71 -15.02 13.33
N ASN A 21 1.66 -14.34 12.67
CA ASN A 21 3.09 -14.41 12.97
C ASN A 21 3.69 -13.08 13.45
N PHE A 22 2.87 -12.10 13.79
CA PHE A 22 3.33 -10.74 14.10
C PHE A 22 4.29 -10.71 15.29
N GLU A 23 3.88 -11.26 16.44
CA GLU A 23 4.71 -11.28 17.67
C GLU A 23 6.03 -12.03 17.45
N GLN A 24 5.97 -13.17 16.75
CA GLN A 24 7.16 -13.94 16.42
C GLN A 24 8.13 -13.10 15.57
N ARG A 25 7.63 -12.38 14.57
CA ARG A 25 8.44 -11.51 13.70
C ARG A 25 9.08 -10.35 14.44
N VAL A 26 8.34 -9.70 15.35
CA VAL A 26 8.89 -8.63 16.22
C VAL A 26 10.14 -9.14 16.95
N HIS A 27 10.06 -10.34 17.53
CA HIS A 27 11.18 -10.93 18.27
C HIS A 27 12.30 -11.46 17.36
N SER A 28 11.98 -12.14 16.26
CA SER A 28 12.97 -12.84 15.43
C SER A 28 13.69 -11.92 14.45
N GLU A 29 12.97 -10.99 13.82
CA GLU A 29 13.52 -10.13 12.76
C GLU A 29 14.25 -8.91 13.33
N LYS A 30 14.09 -8.64 14.64
CA LYS A 30 14.65 -7.46 15.33
C LYS A 30 14.22 -6.13 14.68
N ILE A 31 13.06 -6.14 14.01
CA ILE A 31 12.42 -4.97 13.43
C ILE A 31 11.32 -4.53 14.40
N PRO A 32 11.22 -3.23 14.73
CA PRO A 32 10.26 -2.72 15.72
C PRO A 32 8.83 -2.60 15.14
N TYR A 33 8.27 -3.71 14.68
CA TYR A 33 6.93 -3.75 14.09
C TYR A 33 5.84 -3.38 15.11
N ASP A 34 6.04 -3.69 16.38
CA ASP A 34 5.20 -3.31 17.52
C ASP A 34 5.10 -1.78 17.66
N ILE A 35 6.23 -1.08 17.55
CA ILE A 35 6.27 0.38 17.58
C ILE A 35 5.55 0.97 16.36
N TRP A 36 5.76 0.38 15.18
CA TRP A 36 5.12 0.86 13.94
C TRP A 36 3.60 0.61 13.93
N LEU A 37 3.15 -0.50 14.51
CA LEU A 37 1.73 -0.78 14.74
C LEU A 37 1.13 0.25 15.70
N ASN A 38 1.78 0.52 16.84
CA ASN A 38 1.32 1.52 17.81
C ASN A 38 1.28 2.95 17.22
N ARG A 39 2.15 3.25 16.25
CA ARG A 39 2.17 4.53 15.52
C ARG A 39 1.15 4.60 14.38
N GLY A 40 0.39 3.54 14.13
CA GLY A 40 -0.59 3.47 13.04
C GLY A 40 0.03 3.40 11.64
N LEU A 41 1.31 3.01 11.52
CA LEU A 41 1.98 2.84 10.22
C LEU A 41 1.70 1.44 9.63
N ILE A 42 1.40 0.47 10.48
CA ILE A 42 1.04 -0.90 10.10
C ILE A 42 -0.41 -1.18 10.50
N ARG A 43 -1.12 -1.92 9.65
CA ARG A 43 -2.36 -2.62 9.98
C ARG A 43 -2.14 -4.12 9.92
N LEU A 44 -2.84 -4.86 10.78
CA LEU A 44 -2.76 -6.32 10.80
C LEU A 44 -3.91 -6.93 10.02
N CYS A 45 -3.58 -7.81 9.06
CA CYS A 45 -4.56 -8.66 8.39
C CYS A 45 -4.87 -9.87 9.29
N GLU A 46 -6.13 -10.30 9.36
CA GLU A 46 -6.52 -11.42 10.23
C GLU A 46 -5.93 -12.76 9.80
N GLU A 47 -5.79 -12.98 8.49
CA GLU A 47 -5.26 -14.22 7.93
C GLU A 47 -3.71 -14.26 7.95
N ASN A 48 -3.14 -15.43 7.65
CA ASN A 48 -1.69 -15.62 7.49
C ASN A 48 -1.10 -14.98 6.23
N LYS A 49 -1.92 -14.29 5.43
CA LYS A 49 -1.57 -13.62 4.17
C LYS A 49 -2.23 -12.24 4.13
N ILE A 50 -1.67 -11.34 3.33
CA ILE A 50 -2.26 -10.03 3.11
C ILE A 50 -3.56 -10.20 2.33
N ASN A 51 -4.67 -9.68 2.88
CA ASN A 51 -5.94 -9.65 2.19
C ASN A 51 -6.07 -8.35 1.39
N TYR A 52 -6.19 -8.47 0.05
CA TYR A 52 -6.35 -7.31 -0.82
C TYR A 52 -7.59 -6.46 -0.51
N SER A 53 -8.60 -7.04 0.16
CA SER A 53 -9.76 -6.29 0.63
C SER A 53 -9.40 -5.24 1.68
N ASP A 54 -8.44 -5.52 2.55
CA ASP A 54 -7.96 -4.57 3.57
C ASP A 54 -7.19 -3.42 2.91
N VAL A 55 -6.45 -3.74 1.84
CA VAL A 55 -5.76 -2.74 1.00
C VAL A 55 -6.77 -1.85 0.30
N THR A 56 -7.79 -2.43 -0.36
CA THR A 56 -8.88 -1.66 -0.98
C THR A 56 -9.62 -0.78 0.03
N ALA A 57 -9.88 -1.30 1.24
CA ALA A 57 -10.57 -0.55 2.28
C ALA A 57 -9.81 0.72 2.68
N TRP A 58 -8.48 0.67 2.72
CA TRP A 58 -7.66 1.85 3.00
C TRP A 58 -7.75 2.91 1.90
N TYR A 59 -7.77 2.53 0.62
CA TYR A 59 -7.98 3.51 -0.47
C TYR A 59 -9.37 4.16 -0.38
N LEU A 60 -10.40 3.40 -0.02
CA LEU A 60 -11.74 3.94 0.21
C LEU A 60 -11.82 4.85 1.45
N GLU A 61 -11.01 4.57 2.47
CA GLU A 61 -10.84 5.45 3.64
C GLU A 61 -10.19 6.78 3.24
N MET A 62 -9.14 6.75 2.43
CA MET A 62 -8.50 7.98 1.90
C MET A 62 -9.51 8.85 1.13
N LEU A 63 -10.38 8.21 0.36
CA LEU A 63 -11.46 8.89 -0.34
C LEU A 63 -12.49 9.48 0.63
N ARG A 64 -13.02 8.68 1.56
CA ARG A 64 -14.14 9.08 2.42
C ARG A 64 -13.76 10.05 3.53
N GLU A 65 -12.61 9.85 4.15
CA GLU A 65 -12.19 10.61 5.33
C GLU A 65 -11.37 11.85 4.96
N TYR A 66 -10.53 11.73 3.94
CA TYR A 66 -9.61 12.80 3.54
C TYR A 66 -9.99 13.48 2.22
N GLY A 67 -10.99 12.95 1.49
CA GLY A 67 -11.35 13.48 0.18
C GLY A 67 -10.28 13.28 -0.89
N ILE A 68 -9.33 12.36 -0.66
CA ILE A 68 -8.19 12.13 -1.55
C ILE A 68 -8.57 11.07 -2.58
N ILE A 69 -8.66 11.47 -3.85
CA ILE A 69 -8.85 10.56 -4.99
C ILE A 69 -7.50 10.37 -5.68
N PRO A 70 -6.92 9.15 -5.68
CA PRO A 70 -5.75 8.86 -6.50
C PRO A 70 -6.07 9.04 -7.98
N ALA A 71 -5.25 9.81 -8.70
CA ALA A 71 -5.37 9.94 -10.15
C ALA A 71 -5.00 8.63 -10.86
N TRP A 72 -3.92 7.98 -10.40
CA TRP A 72 -3.46 6.69 -10.91
C TRP A 72 -2.92 5.85 -9.75
N ILE A 73 -3.21 4.55 -9.79
CA ILE A 73 -2.66 3.57 -8.86
C ILE A 73 -1.76 2.63 -9.66
N TYR A 74 -0.46 2.77 -9.47
CA TYR A 74 0.52 1.89 -10.08
C TYR A 74 0.68 0.60 -9.28
N TYR A 75 0.72 -0.54 -9.95
CA TYR A 75 0.82 -1.84 -9.29
C TYR A 75 1.65 -2.86 -10.08
N ASP A 76 2.22 -3.84 -9.37
CA ASP A 76 2.83 -5.01 -10.02
C ASP A 76 1.75 -6.00 -10.50
N PRO A 77 1.73 -6.40 -11.79
CA PRO A 77 0.66 -7.22 -12.32
C PRO A 77 0.71 -8.70 -11.92
N TYR A 78 1.78 -9.17 -11.27
CA TYR A 78 1.91 -10.56 -10.87
C TYR A 78 0.84 -10.93 -9.82
N CYS A 79 -0.04 -11.86 -10.17
CA CYS A 79 -1.12 -12.35 -9.30
C CYS A 79 -2.05 -11.24 -8.74
N ALA A 80 -2.18 -10.10 -9.45
CA ALA A 80 -2.97 -8.96 -9.00
C ALA A 80 -4.36 -8.84 -9.66
N THR A 81 -4.72 -9.72 -10.60
CA THR A 81 -5.95 -9.63 -11.41
C THR A 81 -7.21 -9.35 -10.60
N TYR A 82 -7.47 -10.15 -9.56
CA TYR A 82 -8.66 -9.98 -8.71
C TYR A 82 -8.67 -8.64 -7.94
N TRP A 83 -7.50 -8.15 -7.53
CA TRP A 83 -7.41 -6.87 -6.82
C TRP A 83 -7.67 -5.71 -7.77
N VAL A 84 -7.15 -5.78 -9.00
CA VAL A 84 -7.37 -4.78 -10.05
C VAL A 84 -8.86 -4.67 -10.37
N GLU A 85 -9.52 -5.79 -10.68
CA GLU A 85 -10.97 -5.80 -10.98
C GLU A 85 -11.77 -5.20 -9.82
N LYS A 86 -11.39 -5.50 -8.57
CA LYS A 86 -12.03 -4.93 -7.38
C LYS A 86 -11.81 -3.42 -7.29
N MET A 87 -10.60 -2.92 -7.51
CA MET A 87 -10.31 -1.48 -7.47
C MET A 87 -11.02 -0.72 -8.61
N GLU A 88 -11.02 -1.28 -9.82
CA GLU A 88 -11.71 -0.73 -10.98
C GLU A 88 -13.23 -0.64 -10.77
N SER A 89 -13.84 -1.65 -10.12
CA SER A 89 -15.27 -1.60 -9.75
C SER A 89 -15.63 -0.46 -8.78
N HIS A 90 -14.65 0.05 -8.03
CA HIS A 90 -14.80 1.23 -7.17
C HIS A 90 -14.46 2.55 -7.88
N GLY A 91 -14.12 2.50 -9.18
CA GLY A 91 -13.82 3.66 -10.01
C GLY A 91 -12.37 4.14 -9.96
N PHE A 92 -11.44 3.34 -9.43
CA PHE A 92 -10.02 3.70 -9.42
C PHE A 92 -9.34 3.36 -10.76
N GLU A 93 -8.44 4.23 -11.21
CA GLU A 93 -7.63 4.00 -12.41
C GLU A 93 -6.35 3.21 -12.05
N MET A 94 -6.30 1.95 -12.49
CA MET A 94 -5.21 1.02 -12.19
C MET A 94 -4.22 0.98 -13.36
N VAL A 95 -2.93 1.19 -13.08
CA VAL A 95 -1.87 1.24 -14.11
C VAL A 95 -0.80 0.17 -13.83
N PRO A 96 -0.66 -0.86 -14.67
CA PRO A 96 0.33 -1.90 -14.44
C PRO A 96 1.75 -1.34 -14.60
N CYS A 97 2.55 -1.44 -13.54
CA CYS A 97 3.97 -1.09 -13.49
C CYS A 97 4.78 -2.35 -13.20
N ARG A 98 5.38 -2.95 -14.24
CA ARG A 98 6.22 -4.14 -14.06
C ARG A 98 7.54 -3.74 -13.42
N GLN A 99 8.05 -4.54 -12.49
CA GLN A 99 9.45 -4.45 -12.05
C GLN A 99 10.26 -5.56 -12.75
N GLY A 100 11.26 -5.20 -13.56
CA GLY A 100 12.14 -6.18 -14.21
C GLY A 100 12.77 -5.68 -15.50
N VAL A 101 13.44 -6.56 -16.25
CA VAL A 101 14.23 -6.22 -17.45
C VAL A 101 13.46 -5.37 -18.48
N ARG A 102 12.15 -5.52 -18.56
CA ARG A 102 11.28 -4.75 -19.47
C ARG A 102 11.12 -3.27 -19.09
N THR A 103 11.35 -2.92 -17.83
CA THR A 103 11.12 -1.58 -17.26
C THR A 103 12.34 -1.03 -16.52
N LEU A 104 13.37 -1.86 -16.31
CA LEU A 104 14.68 -1.41 -15.86
C LEU A 104 15.28 -0.52 -16.95
N SER A 105 15.54 0.74 -16.60
CA SER A 105 16.44 1.58 -17.39
C SER A 105 17.83 0.95 -17.40
N LEU A 106 18.57 1.15 -18.48
CA LEU A 106 20.01 0.83 -18.50
C LEU A 106 20.68 1.48 -17.28
N PRO A 107 21.73 0.86 -16.70
CA PRO A 107 22.41 1.46 -15.56
C PRO A 107 22.90 2.86 -15.94
N MET A 108 22.65 3.82 -15.04
CA MET A 108 23.06 5.21 -15.19
C MET A 108 24.58 5.32 -15.27
#